data_AF-A0AAU9SKX6-F1
#
_entry.id   AF-A0AAU9SKX6-F1
#
_cell.length_a   1.000
_cell.length_b   1.000
_cell.length_c   1.000
_cell.angle_alpha   90.00
_cell.angle_beta   90.00
_cell.angle_gamma   90.00
#
_symmetry.space_group_name_H-M   'P 1'
#
loop_
_entity.id
_entity.type
_entity.pdbx_description
1 polymer ?
#
loop_
_entity_poly.entity_id
_entity_poly.type
_entity_poly.pdbx_seq_one_letter_code
_entity_poly.pdbx_strand_id
1 'polypeptide(L)'
;MAGMSLPPGFRFHPTDVELVMVSFEMFQLAVDRLTQFFFSGKSCLRSKDLEWYFFCPIERKYASGARINRKTEFGFWKSTGKDRPVVYKEQTVGMVKTLVFHKGHAPNGDRTDWVIHEYRLSDAGVIQVFPLFMF
;
A
#
# COMPACT_ATOMS: atom_id res chain seq x y z
N MET A 1 7.67 -20.18 -24.80
CA MET A 1 7.53 -18.89 -24.09
C MET A 1 8.93 -18.47 -23.65
N ALA A 2 9.60 -17.61 -24.41
CA ALA A 2 10.91 -17.10 -24.04
C ALA A 2 10.78 -16.31 -22.74
N GLY A 3 11.47 -16.76 -21.68
CA GLY A 3 11.52 -16.01 -20.43
C GLY A 3 12.21 -14.68 -20.70
N MET A 4 11.50 -13.56 -20.55
CA MET A 4 12.10 -12.24 -20.64
C MET A 4 13.12 -12.13 -19.51
N SER A 5 14.40 -12.31 -19.83
CA SER A 5 15.48 -12.08 -18.87
C SER A 5 15.70 -10.58 -18.81
N LEU A 6 15.15 -9.94 -17.79
CA LEU A 6 15.39 -8.53 -17.51
C LEU A 6 16.89 -8.31 -17.26
N PRO A 7 17.46 -7.16 -17.66
CA PRO A 7 18.87 -6.87 -17.41
C PRO A 7 19.20 -6.96 -15.91
N PRO A 8 20.42 -7.39 -15.54
CA PRO A 8 20.87 -7.35 -14.15
C PRO A 8 20.69 -5.94 -13.55
N GLY A 9 20.07 -5.87 -12.36
CA GLY A 9 19.77 -4.61 -11.68
C GLY A 9 18.39 -4.02 -11.99
N PHE A 10 17.65 -4.55 -12.96
CA PHE A 10 16.25 -4.18 -13.16
C PHE A 10 15.40 -4.64 -11.98
N ARG A 11 14.64 -3.72 -11.39
CA ARG A 11 13.81 -3.95 -10.20
C ARG A 11 12.49 -3.22 -10.33
N PHE A 12 11.50 -3.70 -9.60
CA PHE A 12 10.24 -3.00 -9.48
C PHE A 12 10.39 -1.90 -8.43
N HIS A 13 10.61 -0.67 -8.90
CA HIS A 13 10.76 0.50 -8.03
C HIS A 13 9.89 1.65 -8.57
N PRO A 14 8.55 1.48 -8.54
CA PRO A 14 7.63 2.46 -9.08
C PRO A 14 7.67 3.75 -8.26
N THR A 15 7.46 4.87 -8.93
CA THR A 15 7.23 6.17 -8.31
C THR A 15 5.85 6.24 -7.66
N ASP A 16 5.68 7.16 -6.70
CA ASP A 16 4.39 7.44 -6.07
C ASP A 16 3.30 7.73 -7.13
N VAL A 17 3.66 8.41 -8.23
CA VAL A 17 2.75 8.70 -9.35
C VAL A 17 2.35 7.44 -10.09
N GLU A 18 3.29 6.56 -10.43
CA GLU A 18 2.98 5.30 -11.13
C GLU A 18 2.08 4.40 -10.27
N LEU A 19 2.32 4.35 -8.96
CA LEU A 19 1.45 3.62 -8.02
C LEU A 19 0.03 4.18 -8.02
N VAL A 20 -0.13 5.50 -7.98
CA VAL A 20 -1.45 6.15 -8.01
C VAL A 20 -2.16 5.92 -9.34
N MET A 21 -1.45 6.02 -10.48
CA MET A 21 -2.04 5.82 -11.81
C MET A 21 -2.50 4.38 -12.04
N VAL A 22 -1.67 3.40 -11.69
CA VAL A 22 -2.05 1.97 -11.77
C VAL A 22 -3.23 1.68 -10.84
N SER A 23 -3.25 2.28 -9.65
CA SER A 23 -4.37 2.16 -8.71
C SER A 23 -5.67 2.70 -9.33
N PHE A 24 -5.62 3.85 -10.01
CA PHE A 24 -6.77 4.43 -10.70
C PHE A 24 -7.27 3.53 -11.83
N GLU A 25 -6.38 3.03 -12.68
CA GLU A 25 -6.75 2.11 -13.76
C GLU A 25 -7.39 0.84 -13.20
N MET A 26 -6.78 0.23 -12.18
CA MET A 26 -7.32 -0.96 -11.50
C MET A 26 -8.69 -0.69 -10.85
N PHE A 27 -8.90 0.49 -10.28
CA PHE A 27 -10.19 0.91 -9.74
C PHE A 27 -11.27 1.03 -10.83
N GLN A 28 -10.94 1.67 -11.96
CA GLN A 28 -11.84 1.80 -13.11
C GLN A 28 -12.18 0.44 -13.74
N LEU A 29 -11.22 -0.48 -13.75
CA LEU A 29 -11.39 -1.83 -14.30
C LEU A 29 -12.11 -2.80 -13.35
N ALA A 30 -12.27 -2.47 -12.06
CA ALA A 30 -12.73 -3.44 -11.08
C ALA A 30 -13.72 -2.88 -10.04
N VAL A 31 -15.00 -2.90 -10.42
CA VAL A 31 -16.13 -2.85 -9.48
C VAL A 31 -16.52 -4.26 -8.96
N ASP A 32 -16.04 -5.37 -9.54
CA ASP A 32 -16.58 -6.71 -9.21
C ASP A 32 -15.57 -7.84 -8.89
N ARG A 33 -14.24 -7.64 -8.96
CA ARG A 33 -13.29 -8.79 -8.92
C ARG A 33 -12.00 -8.64 -8.10
N LEU A 34 -11.84 -7.63 -7.23
CA LEU A 34 -10.56 -7.38 -6.53
C LEU A 34 -10.28 -8.23 -5.28
N THR A 35 -11.21 -9.06 -4.82
CA THR A 35 -10.99 -9.92 -3.64
C THR A 35 -10.02 -11.07 -3.88
N GLN A 36 -9.58 -11.33 -5.12
CA GLN A 36 -8.89 -12.58 -5.46
C GLN A 36 -7.34 -12.51 -5.51
N PHE A 37 -6.74 -11.34 -5.35
CA PHE A 37 -5.27 -11.17 -5.46
C PHE A 37 -4.51 -11.10 -4.11
N PHE A 38 -5.18 -11.30 -2.98
CA PHE A 38 -4.56 -11.26 -1.64
C PHE A 38 -4.10 -12.62 -1.14
N PHE A 39 -2.96 -13.10 -1.65
CA PHE A 39 -2.15 -14.06 -0.89
C PHE A 39 -0.68 -13.88 -1.25
N SER A 40 0.15 -13.69 -0.23
CA SER A 40 1.62 -13.45 -0.35
C SER A 40 2.40 -14.58 -1.04
N GLY A 41 1.72 -15.63 -1.50
CA GLY A 41 2.30 -16.72 -2.30
C GLY A 41 2.14 -16.60 -3.83
N LYS A 42 1.49 -15.53 -4.34
CA LYS A 42 1.16 -15.40 -5.78
C LYS A 42 1.75 -14.18 -6.49
N SER A 43 2.71 -13.46 -5.90
CA SER A 43 3.42 -12.43 -6.66
C SER A 43 4.13 -13.10 -7.84
N CYS A 44 3.73 -12.76 -9.07
CA CYS A 44 4.36 -13.28 -10.29
C CYS A 44 5.83 -12.85 -10.40
N LEU A 45 6.20 -11.79 -9.68
CA LEU A 45 7.57 -11.32 -9.51
C LEU A 45 8.15 -11.93 -8.23
N ARG A 46 9.09 -12.87 -8.38
CA ARG A 46 10.00 -13.28 -7.31
C ARG A 46 11.09 -12.22 -7.20
N SER A 47 10.84 -11.18 -6.41
CA SER A 47 11.88 -10.19 -6.12
C SER A 47 12.68 -10.58 -4.87
N LYS A 48 13.97 -10.20 -4.85
CA LYS A 48 14.81 -10.20 -3.64
C LYS A 48 14.70 -8.86 -2.89
N ASP A 49 13.84 -7.96 -3.35
CA ASP A 49 13.65 -6.66 -2.75
C ASP A 49 12.94 -6.77 -1.40
N LEU A 50 13.26 -5.84 -0.48
CA LEU A 50 12.64 -5.73 0.84
C LEU A 50 11.34 -4.91 0.80
N GLU A 51 10.79 -4.71 -0.39
CA GLU A 51 9.58 -3.93 -0.64
C GLU A 51 8.54 -4.85 -1.28
N TRP A 52 7.33 -4.79 -0.75
CA TRP A 52 6.19 -5.50 -1.30
C TRP A 52 5.10 -4.50 -1.69
N TYR A 53 4.16 -4.89 -2.53
CA TYR A 53 3.10 -3.99 -3.01
C TYR A 53 1.81 -4.79 -3.04
N PHE A 54 0.74 -4.21 -2.51
CA PHE A 54 -0.55 -4.86 -2.32
C PHE A 54 -1.66 -3.86 -2.66
N PHE A 55 -2.84 -4.32 -3.08
CA PHE A 55 -3.95 -3.48 -3.52
C PHE A 55 -5.23 -3.71 -2.70
N CYS A 56 -5.21 -3.50 -1.38
CA CYS A 56 -6.33 -3.95 -0.55
C CYS A 56 -7.53 -2.99 -0.59
N PRO A 57 -8.78 -3.50 -0.62
CA PRO A 57 -9.94 -2.69 -0.26
C PRO A 57 -9.85 -2.28 1.21
N ILE A 58 -10.32 -1.07 1.52
CA ILE A 58 -10.29 -0.54 2.88
C ILE A 58 -11.36 -1.22 3.73
N GLU A 59 -10.97 -1.82 4.85
CA GLU A 59 -11.90 -2.13 5.92
C GLU A 59 -12.15 -0.89 6.79
N ARG A 60 -13.32 -0.27 6.61
CA ARG A 60 -13.77 0.81 7.49
C ARG A 60 -14.10 0.23 8.86
N LYS A 61 -13.59 0.86 9.92
CA LYS A 61 -13.87 0.50 11.31
C LYS A 61 -15.36 0.61 11.66
N TYR A 62 -16.09 1.48 10.95
CA TYR A 62 -17.54 1.67 11.08
C TYR A 62 -18.15 1.89 9.70
N ALA A 63 -19.37 1.39 9.47
CA ALA A 63 -20.09 1.56 8.20
C ALA A 63 -20.23 3.04 7.79
N SER A 64 -20.36 3.94 8.75
CA SER A 64 -20.54 5.40 8.55
C SER A 64 -19.27 6.23 8.73
N GLY A 65 -18.11 5.62 9.00
CA GLY A 65 -16.90 6.33 9.41
C GLY A 65 -15.73 6.27 8.42
N ALA A 66 -14.95 7.35 8.32
CA ALA A 66 -13.70 7.40 7.55
C ALA A 66 -12.51 6.70 8.24
N ARG A 67 -12.71 6.18 9.45
CA ARG A 67 -11.63 5.57 10.25
C ARG A 67 -11.41 4.13 9.80
N ILE A 68 -10.20 3.83 9.34
CA ILE A 68 -9.77 2.50 8.90
C ILE A 68 -9.38 1.67 10.12
N ASN A 69 -9.72 0.38 10.14
CA ASN A 69 -9.19 -0.51 11.17
C ASN A 69 -7.71 -0.78 10.90
N ARG A 70 -6.87 -0.41 11.86
CA ARG A 70 -5.41 -0.52 11.79
C ARG A 70 -4.86 -1.45 12.86
N LYS A 71 -5.73 -2.15 13.58
CA LYS A 71 -5.35 -3.14 14.58
C LYS A 71 -5.21 -4.49 13.90
N THR A 72 -4.14 -5.18 14.21
CA THR A 72 -3.89 -6.57 13.86
C THR A 72 -3.95 -7.41 15.13
N GLU A 73 -3.89 -8.74 14.99
CA GLU A 73 -3.79 -9.65 16.14
C GLU A 73 -2.57 -9.34 17.03
N PHE A 74 -1.43 -9.01 16.40
CA PHE A 74 -0.13 -8.87 17.09
C PHE A 74 0.29 -7.43 17.40
N GLY A 75 -0.49 -6.44 16.97
CA GLY A 75 -0.08 -5.04 17.04
C GLY A 75 -1.02 -4.07 16.35
N PHE A 76 -0.56 -2.84 16.11
CA PHE A 76 -1.36 -1.81 15.45
C PHE A 76 -0.49 -0.89 14.59
N TRP A 77 -1.08 -0.37 13.52
CA TRP A 77 -0.46 0.62 12.64
C TRP A 77 -0.79 2.03 13.10
N LYS A 78 0.26 2.83 13.33
CA LYS A 78 0.16 4.23 13.75
C LYS A 78 0.66 5.13 12.64
N SER A 79 -0.11 6.18 12.31
CA SER A 79 0.34 7.19 11.36
C SER A 79 1.57 7.92 11.89
N THR A 80 2.55 8.14 11.02
CA THR A 80 3.78 8.89 11.32
C THR A 80 3.98 10.00 10.29
N GLY A 81 4.42 11.16 10.77
CA GLY A 81 4.63 12.34 9.91
C GLY A 81 3.34 12.93 9.34
N LYS A 82 3.52 13.88 8.42
CA LYS A 82 2.44 14.53 7.67
C LYS A 82 2.17 13.75 6.38
N ASP A 83 0.90 13.61 6.01
CA ASP A 83 0.52 13.07 4.70
C ASP A 83 1.14 13.92 3.58
N ARG A 84 1.67 13.27 2.55
CA ARG A 84 2.31 13.95 1.42
C ARG A 84 1.39 13.91 0.20
N PRO A 85 1.24 15.01 -0.56
CA PRO A 85 0.55 14.99 -1.84
C PRO A 85 1.40 14.26 -2.88
N VAL A 86 0.74 13.47 -3.73
CA VAL A 86 1.33 12.92 -4.94
C VAL A 86 0.95 13.86 -6.09
N VAL A 87 1.94 14.54 -6.65
CA VAL A 87 1.75 15.57 -7.68
C VAL A 87 2.22 15.05 -9.02
N TYR A 88 1.35 15.13 -10.03
CA TYR A 88 1.66 14.84 -11.43
C TYR A 88 1.20 16.00 -12.30
N LYS A 89 2.12 16.55 -13.13
CA LYS A 89 1.85 17.72 -13.98
C LYS A 89 1.17 18.88 -13.22
N GLU A 90 1.73 19.23 -12.06
CA GLU A 90 1.24 20.31 -11.17
C GLU A 90 -0.15 20.05 -10.53
N GLN A 91 -0.75 18.89 -10.77
CA GLN A 91 -2.02 18.49 -10.18
C GLN A 91 -1.82 17.43 -9.10
N THR A 92 -2.56 17.55 -7.99
CA THR A 92 -2.54 16.53 -6.93
C THR A 92 -3.43 15.35 -7.33
N VAL A 93 -2.80 14.26 -7.74
CA VAL A 93 -3.48 13.03 -8.19
C VAL A 93 -3.77 12.06 -7.04
N GLY A 94 -3.13 12.25 -5.89
CA GLY A 94 -3.42 11.48 -4.69
C GLY A 94 -2.69 11.98 -3.45
N MET A 95 -2.84 11.23 -2.37
CA MET A 95 -2.16 11.47 -1.08
C MET A 95 -1.51 10.18 -0.59
N VAL A 96 -0.29 10.27 -0.06
CA VAL A 96 0.39 9.16 0.61
C VAL A 96 0.45 9.41 2.11
N LYS A 97 0.00 8.44 2.89
CA LYS A 97 0.09 8.42 4.35
C LYS A 97 1.07 7.35 4.77
N THR A 98 2.00 7.71 5.64
CA THR A 98 2.99 6.76 6.18
C THR A 98 2.54 6.24 7.54
N LEU A 99 2.66 4.94 7.74
CA LEU A 99 2.34 4.26 8.99
C LEU A 99 3.52 3.42 9.44
N VAL A 100 3.65 3.28 10.75
CA VAL A 100 4.64 2.42 11.39
C VAL A 100 3.89 1.41 12.24
N PHE A 101 4.32 0.16 12.20
CA PHE A 101 3.76 -0.89 13.03
C PHE A 101 4.32 -0.80 14.44
N HIS A 102 3.43 -0.94 15.41
CA HIS A 102 3.75 -1.13 16.80
C HIS A 102 3.31 -2.52 17.25
N LYS A 103 4.23 -3.31 17.79
CA LYS A 103 3.95 -4.65 18.31
C LYS A 103 3.34 -4.55 19.71
N GLY A 104 2.32 -5.36 20.00
CA GLY A 104 1.63 -5.35 21.29
C GLY A 104 0.37 -4.46 21.33
N HIS A 105 -0.15 -4.20 22.53
CA HIS A 105 -1.44 -3.51 22.68
C HIS A 105 -1.29 -1.99 22.71
N ALA A 106 -2.17 -1.29 21.99
CA ALA A 106 -2.22 0.17 22.05
C ALA A 106 -2.65 0.66 23.45
N PRO A 107 -2.13 1.81 23.95
CA PRO A 107 -1.18 2.71 23.29
C PRO A 107 0.31 2.33 23.50
N ASN A 108 0.62 1.33 24.32
CA ASN A 108 1.96 1.04 24.83
C ASN A 108 2.76 0.04 23.98
N GLY A 109 2.43 -0.10 22.70
CA GLY A 109 3.12 -1.05 21.82
C GLY A 109 4.52 -0.57 21.41
N ASP A 110 5.44 -1.51 21.29
CA ASP A 110 6.83 -1.26 20.88
C ASP A 110 6.89 -0.92 19.40
N ARG A 111 7.52 0.22 19.08
CA ARG A 111 7.73 0.64 17.70
C ARG A 111 8.63 -0.38 16.99
N THR A 112 8.27 -0.71 15.76
CA THR A 112 9.08 -1.58 14.88
C THR A 112 9.53 -0.80 13.64
N ASP A 113 10.38 -1.39 12.81
CA ASP A 113 10.84 -0.78 11.54
C ASP A 113 9.90 -1.05 10.36
N TRP A 114 8.77 -1.73 10.60
CA TRP A 114 7.79 -2.03 9.56
C TRP A 114 7.02 -0.76 9.24
N VAL A 115 7.12 -0.35 7.97
CA VAL A 115 6.45 0.84 7.43
C VAL A 115 5.39 0.42 6.43
N ILE A 116 4.34 1.21 6.27
CA ILE A 116 3.39 1.13 5.15
C ILE A 116 3.17 2.53 4.58
N HIS A 117 3.00 2.61 3.26
CA HIS A 117 2.60 3.82 2.54
C HIS A 117 1.18 3.65 1.96
N GLU A 118 0.17 4.08 2.71
CA GLU A 118 -1.23 4.12 2.25
C GLU A 118 -1.41 5.20 1.16
N TYR A 119 -1.72 4.82 -0.09
CA TYR A 119 -2.03 5.78 -1.16
C TYR A 119 -3.54 6.02 -1.27
N ARG A 120 -3.94 7.25 -1.56
CA ARG A 120 -5.34 7.65 -1.69
C ARG A 120 -5.52 8.40 -2.98
N LEU A 121 -6.48 7.99 -3.80
CA LEU A 121 -6.88 8.76 -4.96
C LEU A 121 -7.65 10.00 -4.51
N SER A 122 -7.39 11.14 -5.14
CA SER A 122 -8.05 12.41 -4.80
C SER A 122 -9.57 12.37 -4.98
N ASP A 123 -10.09 11.46 -5.83
CA ASP A 123 -11.50 11.45 -6.25
C ASP A 123 -12.20 10.07 -6.14
N ALA A 124 -11.49 9.00 -5.76
CA ALA A 124 -12.04 7.65 -5.81
C ALA A 124 -11.35 6.67 -4.84
N GLY A 125 -11.66 6.75 -3.54
CA GLY A 125 -11.29 5.72 -2.56
C GLY A 125 -9.77 5.58 -2.29
N VAL A 126 -9.45 5.03 -1.12
CA VAL A 126 -8.06 4.75 -0.71
C VAL A 126 -7.66 3.38 -1.26
N ILE A 127 -6.48 3.28 -1.84
CA ILE A 127 -5.85 2.02 -2.22
C ILE A 127 -4.55 1.90 -1.43
N GLN A 128 -4.54 0.98 -0.47
CA GLN A 128 -3.40 0.82 0.41
C GLN A 128 -2.34 -0.03 -0.26
N VAL A 129 -1.20 0.58 -0.57
CA VAL A 129 0.01 -0.10 -1.00
C VAL A 129 0.88 -0.37 0.22
N PHE A 130 1.33 -1.61 0.42
CA PHE A 130 2.12 -1.96 1.60
C PHE A 130 3.57 -2.28 1.23
N PRO A 131 4.48 -1.30 1.20
CA PRO A 131 5.92 -1.57 1.19
C PRO A 131 6.33 -2.12 2.55
N LEU A 132 6.28 -3.43 2.67
CA LEU A 132 6.56 -4.15 3.90
C LEU A 132 8.08 -4.19 4.17
N PHE A 133 8.71 -3.13 4.69
CA PHE A 133 10.15 -3.22 5.00
C PHE A 133 10.43 -4.23 6.11
N MET A 134 11.22 -5.25 5.79
CA MET A 134 11.84 -6.15 6.76
C MET A 134 13.32 -5.76 6.83
N PHE A 135 13.73 -5.05 7.86
CA PHE A 135 15.15 -4.95 8.23
C PHE A 135 15.54 -6.17 9.07
#